data_AF-A0AAU8NA30-F1
#
_entry.id   AF-A0AAU8NA30-F1
#
_cell.length_a   1.000
_cell.length_b   1.000
_cell.length_c   1.000
_cell.angle_alpha   90.00
_cell.angle_beta   90.00
_cell.angle_gamma   90.00
#
_symmetry.space_group_name_H-M   'P 1'
#
loop_
_entity.id
_entity.type
_entity.pdbx_description
1 polymer ?
#
loop_
_entity_poly.entity_id
_entity_poly.type
_entity_poly.pdbx_seq_one_letter_code
_entity_poly.pdbx_strand_id
1 'polypeptide(L)' 'MLLSITAVVIGCLIGLIDLPKLIRGKQWKETAVYSGMLLTATVFSVIAVNLWEFPSPLYIIIWIYEPVNQLLAYLTGT' A
#
# COMPACT_ATOMS: atom_id res chain seq x y z
N MET A 1 10.77 -11.11 8.40
CA MET A 1 12.06 -10.38 8.40
C MET A 1 12.92 -10.68 7.18
N LEU A 2 13.39 -11.91 6.94
CA LEU A 2 14.24 -12.24 5.78
C LEU A 2 13.61 -11.80 4.45
N LEU A 3 12.36 -12.20 4.20
CA LEU A 3 11.62 -11.86 2.97
C LEU A 3 11.40 -10.36 2.79
N SER A 4 11.20 -9.61 3.88
CA SER A 4 11.02 -8.16 3.85
C SER A 4 12.32 -7.46 3.43
N ILE A 5 13.46 -7.93 3.94
CA ILE A 5 14.79 -7.47 3.54
C ILE A 5 15.03 -7.78 2.07
N THR A 6 14.69 -8.99 1.61
CA THR A 6 14.80 -9.37 0.20
C THR A 6 13.95 -8.46 -0.70
N ALA A 7 12.72 -8.15 -0.31
CA ALA A 7 11.85 -7.24 -1.07
C ALA A 7 12.45 -5.83 -1.20
N VAL A 8 13.02 -5.28 -0.12
CA VAL A 8 13.69 -3.97 -0.14
C VAL A 8 14.95 -4.01 -1.01
N VAL A 9 15.78 -5.06 -0.89
CA VAL A 9 17.00 -5.21 -1.69
C VAL A 9 16.67 -5.29 -3.18
N ILE A 10 15.65 -6.07 -3.55
CA ILE A 10 15.20 -6.16 -4.95
C ILE A 10 14.70 -4.80 -5.44
N GLY A 11 13.89 -4.09 -4.65
CA GLY A 11 13.43 -2.74 -4.99
C GLY A 11 14.59 -1.76 -5.21
N CYS A 12 15.61 -1.79 -4.36
CA CYS A 12 16.82 -0.98 -4.52
C CYS A 12 17.63 -1.37 -5.78
N LEU A 13 17.77 -2.66 -6.07
CA LEU A 13 18.47 -3.13 -7.26
C LEU A 13 17.78 -2.68 -8.55
N ILE A 14 16.46 -2.82 -8.61
CA ILE A 14 15.65 -2.31 -9.73
C ILE A 14 15.86 -0.81 -9.89
N GLY A 15 15.80 -0.07 -8.78
CA GLY A 15 16.02 1.36 -8.79
C GLY A 15 17.42 1.75 -9.29
N LEU A 16 18.46 1.05 -8.85
CA LEU A 16 19.85 1.29 -9.29
C LEU A 16 20.09 1.01 -10.78
N ILE A 17 19.30 0.13 -11.40
CA ILE A 17 19.42 -0.19 -12.82
C ILE A 17 18.62 0.83 -13.66
N ASP A 18 17.39 1.12 -13.26
CA ASP A 18 16.44 1.88 -14.10
C ASP A 18 16.50 3.40 -13.86
N LEU A 19 16.62 3.88 -12.61
CA LEU A 19 16.66 5.32 -12.33
C LEU A 19 17.83 6.05 -13.01
N PRO A 20 19.09 5.57 -13.01
CA PRO A 20 20.18 6.34 -13.61
C PRO A 20 20.00 6.50 -15.12
N LYS A 21 19.31 5.57 -15.79
CA LYS A 21 18.97 5.69 -17.21
C LYS A 21 17.98 6.84 -17.44
N LEU A 22 16.92 6.92 -16.64
CA LEU A 22 15.91 7.99 -16.75
C LEU A 22 16.48 9.36 -16.34
N ILE A 23 17.31 9.42 -15.29
CA ILE A 23 17.96 10.65 -14.84
C ILE A 23 18.92 11.18 -15.92
N ARG A 24 19.72 10.31 -16.55
CA ARG A 24 20.59 10.68 -17.67
C ARG A 24 19.80 11.17 -18.88
N GLY A 25 18.61 10.61 -19.10
CA GLY A 25 17.66 11.05 -20.13
C GLY A 25 17.01 12.41 -19.85
N LYS A 26 17.26 13.05 -18.70
CA LYS A 26 16.57 14.27 -18.23
C LYS A 26 15.05 14.12 -18.19
N GLN A 27 14.57 12.89 -18.04
CA GLN A 27 13.16 12.52 -18.03
C GLN A 27 12.58 12.66 -16.61
N TRP A 28 12.52 13.89 -16.10
CA TRP A 28 12.18 14.17 -14.70
C TRP A 28 10.77 13.71 -14.31
N LYS A 29 9.79 13.88 -15.21
CA LYS A 29 8.41 13.44 -14.98
C LYS A 29 8.31 11.92 -14.87
N GLU A 30 8.90 11.21 -15.83
CA GLU A 30 8.92 9.75 -15.82
C GLU A 30 9.72 9.21 -14.62
N THR A 31 10.83 9.86 -14.26
CA THR A 31 11.62 9.48 -13.07
C THR A 31 10.77 9.57 -11.80
N ALA A 32 10.01 10.66 -11.64
CA ALA A 32 9.14 10.86 -10.48
C ALA A 32 8.04 9.80 -10.41
N VAL A 33 7.35 9.54 -11.52
CA VAL A 33 6.28 8.51 -11.59
C VAL A 33 6.86 7.12 -11.32
N TYR A 34 7.95 6.76 -12.00
CA TYR A 34 8.61 5.47 -11.84
C TYR A 34 9.07 5.25 -10.40
N SER A 35 9.73 6.25 -9.80
CA SER A 35 10.20 6.16 -8.42
C SER A 35 9.04 6.03 -7.44
N GLY A 36 7.94 6.76 -7.65
CA GLY A 36 6.71 6.64 -6.86
C GLY A 36 6.09 5.26 -6.94
N MET A 37 6.00 4.68 -8.16
CA MET A 37 5.47 3.33 -8.36
C MET A 37 6.37 2.27 -7.73
N LEU A 38 7.69 2.39 -7.88
CA LEU A 38 8.66 1.46 -7.30
C LEU A 38 8.62 1.48 -5.77
N LEU A 39 8.51 2.67 -5.18
CA LEU A 39 8.40 2.84 -3.72
C LEU A 39 7.09 2.23 -3.23
N THR A 40 5.97 2.52 -3.88
CA THR A 40 4.65 1.95 -3.55
C THR A 40 4.67 0.41 -3.62
N ALA A 41 5.24 -0.15 -4.70
CA ALA A 41 5.35 -1.60 -4.87
C ALA A 41 6.22 -2.24 -3.79
N THR A 42 7.33 -1.60 -3.42
CA THR A 42 8.24 -2.09 -2.36
C THR A 42 7.54 -2.06 -1.00
N VAL A 43 6.82 -0.98 -0.68
CA VAL A 43 6.05 -0.85 0.56
C VAL A 43 4.95 -1.91 0.63
N PHE A 44 4.16 -2.09 -0.43
CA PHE A 44 3.13 -3.12 -0.47
C PHE A 44 3.71 -4.54 -0.37
N SER A 45 4.87 -4.78 -0.97
CA SER A 45 5.56 -6.07 -0.82
C SER A 45 5.96 -6.32 0.64
N VAL A 46 6.46 -5.31 1.34
CA VAL A 46 6.79 -5.42 2.78
C VAL A 46 5.55 -5.66 3.63
N ILE A 47 4.45 -4.95 3.36
CA ILE A 47 3.17 -5.13 4.07
C ILE A 47 2.63 -6.55 3.85
N ALA A 48 2.60 -7.01 2.60
CA ALA A 48 2.10 -8.33 2.23
C ALA A 48 2.92 -9.47 2.86
N VAL A 49 4.25 -9.35 2.83
CA VAL A 49 5.17 -10.35 3.40
C VAL A 49 5.07 -10.43 4.92
N ASN A 50 4.84 -9.31 5.59
CA ASN A 50 4.66 -9.31 7.04
C ASN A 50 3.27 -9.77 7.47
N LEU A 51 2.40 -10.15 6.51
CA LEU A 51 1.00 -10.48 6.76
C LEU A 51 0.37 -9.44 7.69
N TRP A 52 0.72 -8.16 7.50
CA TRP A 52 0.16 -7.11 8.33
C TRP A 52 -1.34 -7.25 8.19
N GLU A 53 -2.01 -7.55 9.30
CA GLU A 53 -3.44 -7.83 9.31
C GLU A 53 -4.14 -6.62 8.73
N PHE A 54 -4.44 -6.70 7.44
CA PHE A 54 -5.30 -5.74 6.80
C PHE A 54 -6.64 -5.94 7.51
N PRO A 55 -7.25 -4.89 8.07
CA PRO A 55 -8.49 -5.02 8.80
C PRO A 55 -9.43 -5.84 7.93
N SER A 56 -9.95 -6.94 8.51
CA SER A 56 -10.78 -7.86 7.73
C SER A 56 -11.87 -7.05 7.01
N PRO A 57 -12.25 -7.40 5.77
CA PRO A 57 -13.32 -6.68 5.06
C PRO A 57 -14.61 -6.57 5.90
N LEU A 58 -14.81 -7.52 6.81
CA LEU A 58 -15.86 -7.52 7.81
C LEU A 58 -15.82 -6.29 8.74
N TYR A 59 -14.65 -5.78 9.11
CA TYR A 59 -14.51 -4.55 9.89
C TYR A 59 -15.01 -3.31 9.14
N ILE A 60 -14.74 -3.24 7.83
CA ILE A 60 -15.27 -2.17 6.97
C ILE A 60 -16.80 -2.28 6.89
N ILE A 61 -17.31 -3.51 6.74
CA ILE A 61 -18.75 -3.77 6.74
C ILE A 61 -19.37 -3.33 8.08
N ILE A 62 -18.78 -3.70 9.21
CA ILE A 62 -19.24 -3.27 10.54
C ILE A 62 -19.25 -1.75 10.62
N TRP A 63 -18.17 -1.08 10.22
CA TRP A 63 -18.06 0.38 10.28
C TRP A 63 -19.14 1.10 9.47
N ILE A 64 -19.53 0.54 8.32
CA ILE A 64 -20.64 1.06 7.51
C ILE A 64 -21.99 0.75 8.16
N TYR A 65 -22.14 -0.43 8.74
CA TYR A 65 -23.41 -0.92 9.26
C TYR A 65 -23.77 -0.34 10.64
N GLU A 66 -22.76 -0.04 11.46
CA GLU A 66 -22.91 0.49 12.81
C GLU A 66 -23.72 1.80 12.88
N PRO A 67 -23.46 2.84 12.06
CA PRO A 67 -24.28 4.05 12.08
C PRO A 67 -25.72 3.78 11.63
N VAL A 68 -25.93 2.86 10.68
CA VAL A 68 -27.27 2.46 10.24
C VAL A 68 -28.01 1.75 11.37
N ASN A 69 -27.34 0.85 12.08
CA ASN A 69 -27.90 0.12 13.20
C ASN A 69 -28.28 1.04 14.37
N GLN A 70 -27.46 2.05 14.68
CA GLN A 70 -27.78 3.05 15.70
C GLN A 70 -29.00 3.90 15.31
N LEU A 71 -29.12 4.25 14.03
CA LEU A 71 -30.27 4.99 13.51
C LEU A 71 -31.56 4.15 13.60
N LEU A 72 -31.47 2.87 13.24
CA LEU A 72 -32.57 1.92 13.39
C LEU A 72 -32.94 1.70 14.87
N ALA A 73 -31.98 1.50 15.76
CA ALA A 73 -32.22 1.36 17.19
C ALA A 73 -32.96 2.58 17.77
N TYR A 74 -32.50 3.79 17.42
CA TYR A 74 -33.13 5.05 17.82
C TYR A 74 -34.59 5.18 17.32
N LEU A 75 -34.88 4.75 16.08
CA LEU A 75 -36.23 4.81 15.51
C LEU A 75 -37.16 3.72 16.06
N THR A 76 -36.62 2.56 16.42
CA THR A 76 -37.41 1.41 16.88
C THR A 76 -37.57 1.37 18.42
N GLY A 77 -36.92 2.27 19.15
CA GLY A 77 -37.12 2.48 20.59
C GLY A 77 -36.46 1.42 21.49
N THR A 78 -35.40 0.77 21.02
CA THR A 78 -34.51 -0.10 21.83
C THR A 78 -33.20 0.60 22.10
#